data_AF-A0A7W0TJJ9-F1
#
_entry.id   AF-A0A7W0TJJ9-F1
#
_cell.length_a   1.000
_cell.length_b   1.000
_cell.length_c   1.000
_cell.angle_alpha   90.00
_cell.angle_beta   90.00
_cell.angle_gamma   90.00
#
_symmetry.space_group_name_H-M   'P 1'
#
loop_
_entity.id
_entity.type
_entity.pdbx_description
1 polymer ?
#
loop_
_entity_poly.entity_id
_entity_poly.type
_entity_poly.pdbx_seq_one_letter_code
_entity_poly.pdbx_strand_id
1 'polypeptide(L)'
;MSPEQLLGELESSGRIVVCDMEAGIGTLLRVLPGQLDVALVVAQPTAKSIEVARRAVRIASNRARVILVANRVRSEADVELIREGVDWGDGDIVVVPDDPEVARADEEGVAPIDAAPAAPGVRAIEALAGLVETG
;
A
#
# COMPACT_ATOMS: atom_id res chain seq x y z
N MET A 1 -8.99 12.55 23.10
CA MET A 1 -7.99 12.97 22.12
C MET A 1 -8.44 12.38 20.79
N SER A 2 -8.63 13.19 19.75
CA SER A 2 -9.05 12.68 18.44
C SER A 2 -7.84 12.13 17.66
N PRO A 3 -8.04 11.27 16.65
CA PRO A 3 -6.95 10.77 15.81
C PRO A 3 -6.12 11.90 15.18
N GLU A 4 -6.75 13.02 14.83
CA GLU A 4 -6.05 14.19 14.28
C GLU A 4 -5.15 14.87 15.32
N GLN A 5 -5.58 14.93 16.58
CA GLN A 5 -4.76 15.47 17.67
C GLN A 5 -3.55 14.57 17.99
N LEU A 6 -3.74 13.25 17.91
CA LEU A 6 -2.65 12.28 18.09
C LEU A 6 -1.61 12.39 16.96
N LEU A 7 -2.06 12.57 15.72
CA LEU A 7 -1.19 12.77 14.56
C LEU A 7 -0.40 14.08 14.67
N GLY A 8 -1.05 15.17 15.07
CA GLY A 8 -0.37 16.46 15.29
C GLY A 8 0.69 16.44 16.39
N GLU A 9 0.54 15.58 17.42
CA GLU A 9 1.56 15.39 18.46
C GLU A 9 2.77 14.55 17.97
N LEU A 10 2.61 13.76 16.91
CA LEU A 10 3.65 12.92 16.33
C LEU A 10 4.48 13.62 15.24
N GLU A 11 4.02 14.76 14.73
CA GLU A 11 4.72 15.64 13.78
C GLU A 11 5.96 16.29 14.41
N SER A 12 7.01 15.49 14.64
CA SER A 12 8.37 15.97 14.87
C SER A 12 9.23 15.64 13.65
N SER A 13 10.15 16.52 13.27
CA SER A 13 11.06 16.28 12.14
C SER A 13 11.76 14.92 12.25
N GLY A 14 11.70 14.14 11.17
CA GLY A 14 12.38 12.84 11.05
C GLY A 14 11.59 11.61 11.50
N ARG A 15 10.27 11.70 11.69
CA ARG A 15 9.40 10.52 11.96
C ARG A 15 8.55 10.17 10.75
N ILE A 16 8.42 8.88 10.47
CA ILE A 16 7.47 8.32 9.51
C ILE A 16 6.27 7.78 10.29
N VAL A 17 5.06 8.18 9.90
CA VAL A 17 3.82 7.62 10.45
C VAL A 17 3.18 6.73 9.39
N VAL A 18 3.03 5.44 9.71
CA VAL A 18 2.33 4.48 8.86
C VAL A 18 0.93 4.27 9.43
N CYS A 19 -0.09 4.56 8.62
CA CYS A 19 -1.49 4.38 9.00
C CYS A 19 -2.05 3.15 8.30
N ASP A 20 -2.28 2.07 9.06
CA ASP A 20 -3.08 0.93 8.58
C ASP A 20 -4.57 1.31 8.64
N MET A 21 -5.19 1.40 7.46
CA MET A 21 -6.57 1.90 7.32
C MET A 21 -7.53 0.74 7.08
N GLU A 22 -8.74 0.86 7.63
CA GLU A 22 -9.83 -0.07 7.32
C GLU A 22 -9.98 -0.28 5.80
N ALA A 23 -10.16 -1.53 5.40
CA ALA A 23 -10.34 -1.89 4.01
C ALA A 23 -11.51 -1.12 3.37
N GLY A 24 -11.27 -0.56 2.18
CA GLY A 24 -12.24 0.23 1.45
C GLY A 24 -11.88 1.71 1.43
N ILE A 25 -12.88 2.55 1.14
CA ILE A 25 -12.67 3.99 0.88
C ILE A 25 -13.18 4.90 2.00
N GLY A 26 -13.84 4.34 3.01
CA GLY A 26 -14.54 5.11 4.05
C GLY A 26 -13.62 6.05 4.83
N THR A 27 -12.45 5.55 5.24
CA THR A 27 -11.42 6.33 5.94
C THR A 27 -10.82 7.38 5.00
N LEU A 28 -10.44 6.98 3.79
CA LEU A 28 -9.80 7.85 2.80
C LEU A 28 -10.68 9.06 2.40
N LEU A 29 -12.02 8.88 2.37
CA LEU A 29 -12.96 9.97 2.09
C LEU A 29 -12.91 11.10 3.14
N ARG A 30 -12.54 10.77 4.39
CA ARG A 30 -12.46 11.71 5.51
C ARG A 30 -11.12 12.42 5.58
N VAL A 31 -10.10 11.89 4.91
CA VAL A 31 -8.78 12.53 4.84
C VAL A 31 -8.88 13.80 4.00
N LEU A 32 -8.37 14.90 4.54
CA LEU A 32 -8.31 16.20 3.86
C LEU A 32 -6.98 16.35 3.10
N PRO A 33 -6.94 17.20 2.04
CA PRO A 33 -5.69 17.53 1.37
C PRO A 33 -4.62 18.03 2.37
N GLY A 34 -3.39 17.56 2.22
CA GLY A 34 -2.27 17.91 3.10
C GLY A 34 -2.17 17.11 4.42
N GLN A 35 -3.08 16.16 4.66
CA GLN A 35 -2.98 15.23 5.81
C GLN A 35 -2.28 13.90 5.46
N LEU A 36 -1.92 13.69 4.19
CA LEU A 36 -1.21 12.52 3.68
C LEU A 36 -0.20 12.99 2.63
N ASP A 37 1.05 12.56 2.77
CA ASP A 37 2.07 12.77 1.74
C ASP A 37 1.98 11.70 0.64
N VAL A 38 1.83 10.44 1.06
CA VAL A 38 1.78 9.27 0.18
C VAL A 38 0.61 8.36 0.55
N ALA A 39 -0.15 7.95 -0.45
CA ALA A 39 -1.20 6.94 -0.34
C ALA A 39 -0.75 5.64 -1.03
N LEU A 40 -0.53 4.59 -0.23
CA LEU A 40 -0.28 3.24 -0.72
C LEU A 40 -1.63 2.56 -0.99
N VAL A 41 -1.97 2.37 -2.26
CA VAL A 41 -3.19 1.66 -2.65
C VAL A 41 -2.84 0.21 -2.96
N VAL A 42 -3.33 -0.74 -2.17
CA VAL A 42 -3.03 -2.16 -2.35
C VAL A 42 -4.13 -2.85 -3.16
N ALA A 43 -3.75 -3.55 -4.23
CA ALA A 43 -4.64 -4.30 -5.11
C ALA A 43 -4.15 -5.73 -5.29
N GLN A 44 -5.06 -6.69 -5.22
CA GLN A 44 -4.84 -8.09 -5.59
C GLN A 44 -5.43 -8.39 -6.97
N PRO A 45 -4.99 -9.45 -7.68
CA PRO A 45 -5.51 -9.82 -9.00
C PRO A 45 -6.91 -10.46 -8.91
N THR A 46 -7.86 -9.73 -8.34
CA THR A 46 -9.26 -10.11 -8.22
C THR A 46 -10.14 -8.92 -8.57
N ALA A 47 -11.24 -9.15 -9.29
CA ALA A 47 -12.14 -8.08 -9.73
C ALA A 47 -12.64 -7.20 -8.57
N LYS A 48 -12.92 -7.80 -7.40
CA LYS A 48 -13.35 -7.07 -6.21
C LYS A 48 -12.27 -6.15 -5.66
N SER A 49 -11.03 -6.63 -5.53
CA SER A 49 -9.92 -5.83 -5.01
C SER A 49 -9.58 -4.68 -5.97
N ILE A 50 -9.55 -4.98 -7.27
CA ILE A 50 -9.29 -4.00 -8.33
C ILE A 50 -10.35 -2.89 -8.34
N GLU A 51 -11.64 -3.21 -8.25
CA GLU A 51 -12.70 -2.19 -8.23
C GLU A 51 -12.60 -1.27 -7.02
N VAL A 52 -12.21 -1.80 -5.85
CA VAL A 52 -11.97 -0.99 -4.65
C VAL A 52 -10.73 -0.12 -4.83
N ALA A 53 -9.63 -0.67 -5.33
CA ALA A 53 -8.40 0.07 -5.59
C ALA A 53 -8.63 1.20 -6.61
N ARG A 54 -9.33 0.94 -7.72
CA ARG A 54 -9.74 1.96 -8.71
C ARG A 54 -10.47 3.13 -8.05
N ARG A 55 -11.42 2.85 -7.14
CA ARG A 55 -12.14 3.89 -6.38
C ARG A 55 -11.21 4.65 -5.44
N ALA A 56 -10.34 3.94 -4.72
CA ALA A 56 -9.39 4.52 -3.78
C ALA A 56 -8.42 5.48 -4.50
N VAL A 57 -7.85 5.07 -5.64
CA VAL A 57 -6.98 5.92 -6.47
C VAL A 57 -7.67 7.22 -6.84
N ARG A 58 -8.89 7.17 -7.41
CA ARG A 58 -9.62 8.40 -7.80
C ARG A 58 -9.79 9.40 -6.65
N ILE A 59 -9.92 8.89 -5.42
CA ILE A 59 -10.05 9.70 -4.20
C ILE A 59 -8.67 10.21 -3.76
N ALA A 60 -7.66 9.34 -3.73
CA ALA A 60 -6.32 9.62 -3.23
C ALA A 60 -5.53 10.56 -4.16
N SER A 61 -5.66 10.45 -5.48
CA SER A 61 -4.89 11.25 -6.45
C SER A 61 -5.11 12.76 -6.32
N ASN A 62 -6.21 13.19 -5.69
CA ASN A 62 -6.48 14.60 -5.41
C ASN A 62 -5.98 15.06 -4.03
N ARG A 63 -5.39 14.16 -3.24
CA ARG A 63 -5.02 14.37 -1.82
C ARG A 63 -3.53 14.15 -1.55
N ALA A 64 -2.92 13.17 -2.22
CA ALA A 64 -1.56 12.71 -1.96
C ALA A 64 -0.96 12.07 -3.22
N ARG A 65 0.38 11.86 -3.22
CA ARG A 65 1.04 10.99 -4.21
C ARG A 65 0.53 9.57 -4.04
N VAL A 66 0.14 8.91 -5.13
CA VAL A 66 -0.35 7.53 -5.09
C VAL A 66 0.75 6.58 -5.55
N ILE A 67 0.99 5.53 -4.77
CA ILE A 67 1.80 4.38 -5.18
C ILE A 67 0.87 3.16 -5.19
N LEU A 68 0.78 2.49 -6.32
CA LEU A 68 -0.01 1.26 -6.44
C LEU A 68 0.84 0.06 -6.00
N VAL A 69 0.31 -0.77 -5.12
CA VAL A 69 0.93 -2.02 -4.69
C VAL A 69 0.14 -3.18 -5.27
N ALA A 70 0.68 -3.81 -6.31
CA ALA A 70 0.12 -5.03 -6.89
C ALA A 70 0.56 -6.24 -6.06
N ASN A 71 -0.31 -6.70 -5.17
CA ASN A 71 -0.03 -7.72 -4.17
C ASN A 71 -0.56 -9.10 -4.55
N ARG A 72 0.09 -10.16 -4.05
CA ARG A 72 -0.20 -11.57 -4.35
C ARG A 72 -0.22 -11.87 -5.86
N VAL A 73 0.76 -11.31 -6.56
CA VAL A 73 0.93 -11.51 -8.00
C VAL A 73 1.60 -12.85 -8.27
N ARG A 74 0.99 -13.68 -9.13
CA ARG A 74 1.55 -15.00 -9.51
C ARG A 74 2.16 -15.01 -10.91
N SER A 75 1.88 -13.98 -11.71
CA SER A 75 2.33 -13.88 -13.09
C SER A 75 2.25 -12.45 -13.61
N GLU A 76 2.91 -12.17 -14.73
CA GLU A 76 2.77 -10.87 -15.43
C GLU A 76 1.32 -10.57 -15.83
N ALA A 77 0.51 -11.59 -16.11
CA ALA A 77 -0.92 -11.41 -16.40
C ALA A 77 -1.70 -10.87 -15.19
N ASP A 78 -1.32 -11.25 -13.97
CA ASP A 78 -1.91 -10.69 -12.74
C ASP A 78 -1.54 -9.20 -12.61
N VAL A 79 -0.31 -8.82 -12.97
CA VAL A 79 0.12 -7.41 -12.99
C VAL A 79 -0.71 -6.64 -13.99
N GLU A 80 -0.83 -7.12 -15.23
CA GLU A 80 -1.56 -6.43 -16.29
C GLU A 80 -3.05 -6.27 -15.95
N LEU A 81 -3.67 -7.31 -15.37
CA LEU A 81 -5.04 -7.25 -14.90
C LEU A 81 -5.25 -6.13 -13.85
N ILE A 82 -4.31 -5.98 -12.92
CA ILE A 82 -4.34 -4.88 -11.94
C ILE A 82 -4.10 -3.54 -12.65
N ARG A 83 -3.16 -3.48 -13.60
CA ARG A 83 -2.81 -2.23 -14.27
C ARG A 83 -3.99 -1.65 -15.06
N GLU A 84 -4.55 -2.45 -15.97
CA GLU A 84 -5.74 -2.09 -16.74
C GLU A 84 -6.96 -1.86 -15.84
N GLY A 85 -7.04 -2.64 -14.77
CA GLY A 85 -8.14 -2.63 -13.82
C GLY A 85 -8.19 -1.38 -12.96
N VAL A 86 -7.05 -0.84 -12.51
CA VAL A 86 -7.04 0.29 -11.57
C VAL A 86 -6.99 1.63 -12.30
N ASP A 87 -6.20 1.73 -13.38
CA ASP A 87 -5.99 2.96 -14.16
C ASP A 87 -5.66 4.18 -13.27
N TRP A 88 -4.42 4.24 -12.77
CA TRP A 88 -3.94 5.27 -11.83
C TRP A 88 -2.99 6.28 -12.46
N GLY A 89 -2.91 6.30 -13.80
CA GLY A 89 -1.98 7.14 -14.56
C GLY A 89 -0.55 6.62 -14.54
N ASP A 90 0.42 7.50 -14.76
CA ASP A 90 1.86 7.18 -14.83
C ASP A 90 2.52 7.11 -13.43
N GLY A 91 1.75 6.77 -12.39
CA GLY A 91 2.25 6.67 -11.02
C GLY A 91 3.07 5.40 -10.78
N ASP A 92 3.86 5.40 -9.71
CA ASP A 92 4.69 4.24 -9.37
C ASP A 92 3.85 3.01 -9.02
N ILE A 93 4.36 1.84 -9.41
CA ILE A 93 3.81 0.53 -9.06
C ILE A 93 4.89 -0.36 -8.45
N VAL A 94 4.58 -0.96 -7.30
CA VAL A 94 5.39 -2.02 -6.71
C VAL A 94 4.65 -3.34 -6.80
N VAL A 95 5.34 -4.36 -7.31
CA VAL A 95 4.80 -5.72 -7.45
C VAL A 95 5.30 -6.57 -6.29
N VAL A 96 4.37 -7.08 -5.49
CA VAL A 96 4.63 -8.04 -4.41
C VAL A 96 4.12 -9.41 -4.87
N PRO A 97 5.03 -10.39 -5.08
CA PRO A 97 4.63 -11.72 -5.54
C PRO A 97 3.78 -12.46 -4.50
N ASP A 98 3.00 -13.42 -4.95
CA ASP A 98 2.41 -14.43 -4.06
C ASP A 98 3.53 -15.30 -3.49
N ASP A 99 3.73 -15.22 -2.18
CA ASP A 99 4.92 -15.73 -1.50
C ASP A 99 4.53 -16.63 -0.32
N PRO A 100 4.77 -17.96 -0.41
CA PRO A 100 4.44 -18.90 0.65
C PRO A 100 5.16 -18.61 1.98
N GLU A 101 6.36 -18.02 1.96
CA GLU A 101 7.08 -17.70 3.21
C GLU A 101 6.41 -16.56 3.96
N VAL A 102 5.84 -15.58 3.23
CA VAL A 102 5.04 -14.51 3.82
C VAL A 102 3.76 -15.08 4.45
N ALA A 103 3.09 -16.01 3.76
CA ALA A 103 1.88 -16.67 4.29
C ALA A 103 2.20 -17.52 5.53
N ARG A 104 3.29 -18.28 5.51
CA ARG A 104 3.73 -19.09 6.65
C ARG A 104 4.07 -18.22 7.86
N ALA A 105 4.77 -17.09 7.66
CA ALA A 105 5.08 -16.17 8.74
C ALA A 105 3.81 -15.57 9.38
N ASP A 106 2.80 -15.23 8.58
CA ASP A 106 1.49 -14.77 9.05
C ASP A 106 0.78 -15.86 9.88
N GLU A 107 0.76 -17.10 9.42
CA GLU A 107 0.20 -18.25 10.14
C GLU A 107 0.90 -18.51 11.49
N GLU A 108 2.20 -18.26 11.56
CA GLU A 108 3.03 -18.40 12.77
C GLU A 108 2.95 -17.17 13.69
N GLY A 109 2.31 -16.07 13.26
CA GLY A 109 2.24 -14.82 14.01
C GLY A 109 3.56 -14.07 14.12
N VAL A 110 4.49 -14.29 13.18
CA VAL A 110 5.80 -13.64 13.12
C VAL A 110 5.85 -12.70 11.92
N ALA A 111 6.50 -11.55 12.06
CA ALA A 111 6.65 -10.63 10.93
C ALA A 111 7.46 -11.31 9.80
N PRO A 112 7.02 -11.24 8.53
CA PRO A 112 7.73 -11.86 7.42
C PRO A 112 9.19 -11.41 7.28
N ILE A 113 9.50 -10.16 7.63
CA ILE A 113 10.87 -9.62 7.61
C ILE A 113 11.79 -10.30 8.63
N ASP A 114 11.24 -10.75 9.76
CA ASP A 114 12.00 -11.45 10.80
C ASP A 114 12.13 -12.95 10.48
N ALA A 115 11.07 -13.56 9.94
CA ALA A 115 11.03 -14.99 9.64
C ALA A 115 11.76 -15.36 8.34
N ALA A 116 11.63 -14.54 7.30
CA ALA A 116 12.12 -14.83 5.96
C ALA A 116 12.57 -13.53 5.23
N PRO A 117 13.62 -12.84 5.72
CA PRO A 117 14.09 -11.57 5.14
C PRO A 117 14.47 -11.65 3.66
N ALA A 118 14.90 -12.84 3.20
CA ALA A 118 15.26 -13.09 1.81
C ALA A 118 14.07 -13.58 0.95
N ALA A 119 12.85 -13.58 1.46
CA ALA A 119 11.67 -13.94 0.66
C ALA A 119 11.42 -12.87 -0.42
N PRO A 120 11.07 -13.25 -1.67
CA PRO A 120 10.74 -12.30 -2.73
C PRO A 120 9.72 -11.23 -2.34
N GLY A 121 8.68 -11.59 -1.59
CA GLY A 121 7.66 -10.67 -1.08
C GLY A 121 8.23 -9.64 -0.11
N VAL A 122 9.13 -10.07 0.79
CA VAL A 122 9.79 -9.16 1.74
C VAL A 122 10.70 -8.17 1.01
N ARG A 123 11.53 -8.65 0.07
CA ARG A 123 12.39 -7.75 -0.73
C ARG A 123 11.60 -6.73 -1.54
N ALA A 124 10.42 -7.10 -2.04
CA ALA A 124 9.54 -6.16 -2.74
C ALA A 124 9.03 -5.06 -1.79
N ILE A 125 8.70 -5.40 -0.55
CA ILE A 125 8.27 -4.44 0.48
C ILE A 125 9.44 -3.55 0.93
N GLU A 126 10.66 -4.07 1.03
CA GLU A 126 11.86 -3.25 1.28
C GLU A 126 12.10 -2.22 0.16
N ALA A 127 11.94 -2.64 -1.11
CA ALA A 127 12.04 -1.73 -2.24
C ALA A 127 10.94 -0.64 -2.22
N LEU A 128 9.72 -1.00 -1.78
CA LEU A 128 8.63 -0.03 -1.56
C LEU A 128 9.03 1.02 -0.51
N ALA A 129 9.66 0.62 0.59
CA ALA A 129 10.08 1.56 1.62
C ALA A 129 11.05 2.62 1.07
N GLY A 130 12.05 2.20 0.27
CA GLY A 130 12.97 3.12 -0.38
C GLY A 130 12.29 4.12 -1.34
N LEU A 131 11.25 3.67 -2.06
CA LEU A 131 10.47 4.54 -2.95
C LEU A 131 9.69 5.63 -2.19
N VAL A 132 9.17 5.30 -1.01
CA VAL A 132 8.44 6.23 -0.13
C VAL A 132 9.40 7.28 0.43
N GLU A 133 10.62 6.90 0.84
CA GLU A 133 11.61 7.82 1.43
C GLU A 133 12.16 8.86 0.43
N THR A 134 12.12 8.56 -0.87
CA THR A 134 12.67 9.45 -1.93
C THR A 134 11.67 10.46 -2.52
N GLY A 135 10.40 10.43 -2.11
CA GLY A 135 9.36 11.34 -2.59
C GLY A 135 9.17 12.54 -1.68
#